data_AF-A0A3M9MSH6-F1
#
_entry.id   AF-A0A3M9MSH6-F1
#
_cell.length_a   1.000
_cell.length_b   1.000
_cell.length_c   1.000
_cell.angle_alpha   90.00
_cell.angle_beta   90.00
_cell.angle_gamma   90.00
#
_symmetry.space_group_name_H-M   'P 1'
#
loop_
_entity.id
_entity.type
_entity.pdbx_description
1 polymer ?
#
loop_
_entity_poly.entity_id
_entity_poly.type
_entity_poly.pdbx_seq_one_letter_code
_entity_poly.pdbx_strand_id
1 'polypeptide(L)'
;MPLFKKLEEVKKYVAVNASIYLEDIMPFIRRAENLQIRPALGRELYNELHTAYEADADLSEPMKALLEVCQDCLANFAYLLYIPHGATQISASGIQQVQNATNKPATPEQIQRLESSYATTAYRALDDLLEYLEENAKDYPQYDQLESRRYFLHSTRQFAQYVNIGGSRRTYIALQPVMARIEQGLLLEHLGPKLFQELKNWHQATTQETTTEAPDLALLLEKVKPVVAFHTIAKGIVELSLAITETGLHIYSSSSTFALTLTLPADEKRINRLLLQYQGEAEKAEKELTNFLYARIDKYPLFKESGAFVEPQAQQDPNAAGEKFFMA
;
A
#
# COMPACT_ATOMS: atom_id res chain seq x y z
N MET A 1 -5.96 8.52 -27.54
CA MET A 1 -7.21 8.42 -26.76
C MET A 1 -6.86 7.75 -25.45
N PRO A 2 -7.69 7.78 -24.38
CA PRO A 2 -7.44 6.86 -23.27
C PRO A 2 -7.37 5.41 -23.76
N LEU A 3 -6.88 4.49 -22.93
CA LEU A 3 -6.72 3.05 -23.24
C LEU A 3 -8.05 2.28 -23.50
N PHE A 4 -9.08 2.96 -24.01
CA PHE A 4 -10.34 2.41 -24.52
C PHE A 4 -10.74 3.15 -25.80
N LYS A 5 -10.90 2.40 -26.89
CA LYS A 5 -11.41 2.87 -28.18
C LYS A 5 -12.89 2.55 -28.35
N LYS A 6 -13.39 1.49 -27.71
CA LYS A 6 -14.76 0.99 -27.91
C LYS A 6 -15.43 0.62 -26.59
N LEU A 7 -16.75 0.82 -26.52
CA LEU A 7 -17.54 0.44 -25.34
C LEU A 7 -17.47 -1.07 -25.03
N GLU A 8 -17.34 -1.91 -26.08
CA GLU A 8 -17.21 -3.36 -25.92
C GLU A 8 -15.95 -3.77 -25.14
N GLU A 9 -14.89 -2.97 -25.16
CA GLU A 9 -13.69 -3.21 -24.36
C GLU A 9 -13.96 -2.96 -22.87
N VAL A 10 -14.71 -1.89 -22.55
CA VAL A 10 -15.12 -1.58 -21.18
C VAL A 10 -16.04 -2.68 -20.62
N LYS A 11 -16.97 -3.17 -21.44
CA LYS A 11 -17.92 -4.24 -21.07
C LYS A 11 -17.28 -5.56 -20.68
N LYS A 12 -16.01 -5.81 -21.05
CA LYS A 12 -15.29 -7.01 -20.62
C LYS A 12 -15.04 -7.03 -19.11
N TYR A 13 -14.90 -5.85 -18.50
CA TYR A 13 -14.42 -5.71 -17.11
C TYR A 13 -15.51 -5.23 -16.15
N VAL A 14 -16.50 -4.49 -16.63
CA VAL A 14 -17.58 -3.94 -15.80
C VAL A 14 -18.94 -4.23 -16.41
N ALA A 15 -19.93 -4.47 -15.56
CA ALA A 15 -21.30 -4.72 -15.98
C ALA A 15 -21.95 -3.42 -16.48
N VAL A 16 -21.98 -3.24 -17.80
CA VAL A 16 -22.60 -2.08 -18.47
C VAL A 16 -23.99 -2.46 -18.98
N ASN A 17 -25.02 -1.70 -18.61
CA ASN A 17 -26.34 -1.80 -19.22
C ASN A 17 -26.32 -1.16 -20.63
N ALA A 18 -27.14 -1.68 -21.55
CA ALA A 18 -27.16 -1.30 -22.97
C ALA A 18 -27.41 0.19 -23.29
N SER A 19 -27.70 1.03 -22.28
CA SER A 19 -28.05 2.44 -22.43
C SER A 19 -26.91 3.43 -22.13
N ILE A 20 -25.71 2.97 -21.78
CA ILE A 20 -24.55 3.85 -21.54
C ILE A 20 -23.72 3.95 -22.82
N TYR A 21 -23.37 5.16 -23.23
CA TYR A 21 -22.46 5.40 -24.35
C TYR A 21 -21.03 5.64 -23.84
N LEU A 22 -20.04 5.38 -24.69
CA LEU A 22 -18.63 5.56 -24.31
C LEU A 22 -18.32 7.04 -24.00
N GLU A 23 -19.00 7.95 -24.70
CA GLU A 23 -18.90 9.39 -24.54
C GLU A 23 -19.31 9.85 -23.13
N ASP A 24 -20.28 9.18 -22.51
CA ASP A 24 -20.78 9.53 -21.17
C ASP A 24 -19.74 9.20 -20.08
N ILE A 25 -18.99 8.11 -20.27
CA ILE A 25 -17.99 7.63 -19.30
C ILE A 25 -16.57 8.14 -19.61
N MET A 26 -16.33 8.64 -20.82
CA MET A 26 -15.02 9.11 -21.30
C MET A 26 -14.33 10.13 -20.36
N PRO A 27 -15.02 11.13 -19.77
CA PRO A 27 -14.37 12.05 -18.83
C PRO A 27 -13.85 11.34 -17.58
N PHE A 28 -14.55 10.31 -17.11
CA PHE A 28 -14.19 9.53 -15.93
C PHE A 28 -13.07 8.55 -16.22
N ILE A 29 -13.05 7.95 -17.42
CA ILE A 29 -11.92 7.15 -17.91
C ILE A 29 -10.65 8.00 -17.92
N ARG A 30 -10.67 9.18 -18.56
CA ARG A 30 -9.50 10.07 -18.61
C ARG A 30 -9.02 10.47 -17.22
N ARG A 31 -9.95 10.69 -16.29
CA ARG A 31 -9.61 11.03 -14.90
C ARG A 31 -8.98 9.85 -14.17
N ALA A 32 -9.57 8.65 -14.28
CA ALA A 32 -9.03 7.43 -13.69
C ALA A 32 -7.63 7.10 -14.22
N GLU A 33 -7.42 7.24 -15.53
CA GLU A 33 -6.14 7.02 -16.19
C GLU A 33 -5.05 7.96 -15.65
N ASN A 34 -5.37 9.25 -15.52
CA ASN A 34 -4.43 10.23 -14.99
C ASN A 34 -4.12 10.05 -13.50
N LEU A 35 -5.10 9.61 -12.71
CA LEU A 35 -4.96 9.50 -11.25
C LEU A 35 -4.33 8.18 -10.80
N GLN A 36 -4.55 7.08 -11.53
CA GLN A 36 -4.18 5.73 -11.08
C GLN A 36 -3.22 5.03 -12.05
N ILE A 37 -3.53 5.00 -13.35
CA ILE A 37 -2.75 4.23 -14.32
C ILE A 37 -1.41 4.90 -14.66
N ARG A 38 -1.42 6.20 -14.97
CA ARG A 38 -0.18 6.92 -15.33
C ARG A 38 0.86 6.93 -14.20
N PRO A 39 0.49 7.18 -12.92
CA PRO A 39 1.43 7.07 -11.82
C PRO A 39 1.91 5.64 -11.58
N ALA A 40 1.05 4.63 -11.80
CA ALA A 40 1.41 3.23 -11.60
C ALA A 40 2.42 2.72 -12.65
N LEU A 41 2.24 3.04 -13.93
CA LEU A 41 3.13 2.58 -15.00
C LEU A 41 4.41 3.44 -15.12
N GLY A 42 4.36 4.68 -14.66
CA GLY A 42 5.37 5.68 -14.98
C GLY A 42 5.20 6.25 -16.39
N ARG A 43 5.88 7.37 -16.65
CA ARG A 43 5.67 8.17 -17.88
C ARG A 43 6.09 7.43 -19.15
N GLU A 44 7.21 6.72 -19.12
CA GLU A 44 7.80 6.12 -20.32
C GLU A 44 7.01 4.91 -20.79
N LEU A 45 6.79 3.93 -19.90
CA LEU A 45 6.00 2.73 -20.20
C LEU A 45 4.56 3.07 -20.62
N TYR A 46 3.92 4.04 -19.95
CA TYR A 46 2.58 4.48 -20.34
C TYR A 46 2.57 5.05 -21.76
N ASN A 47 3.54 5.89 -22.12
CA ASN A 47 3.57 6.50 -23.45
C ASN A 47 3.82 5.46 -24.54
N GLU A 48 4.66 4.46 -24.27
CA GLU A 48 4.89 3.33 -25.17
C GLU A 48 3.60 2.54 -25.39
N LEU A 49 2.93 2.12 -24.32
CA LEU A 49 1.67 1.39 -24.38
C LEU A 49 0.58 2.18 -25.11
N HIS A 50 0.40 3.46 -24.77
CA HIS A 50 -0.57 4.34 -25.41
C HIS A 50 -0.27 4.52 -26.89
N THR A 51 1.00 4.73 -27.28
CA THR A 51 1.37 4.93 -28.69
C THR A 51 1.14 3.65 -29.51
N ALA A 52 1.53 2.50 -28.97
CA ALA A 52 1.31 1.21 -29.62
C ALA A 52 -0.18 0.90 -29.78
N TYR A 53 -0.99 1.16 -28.74
CA TYR A 53 -2.43 0.97 -28.77
C TYR A 53 -3.12 1.93 -29.76
N GLU A 54 -2.75 3.22 -29.78
CA GLU A 54 -3.33 4.20 -30.71
C GLU A 54 -3.07 3.84 -32.17
N ALA A 55 -1.87 3.37 -32.49
CA ALA A 55 -1.44 3.04 -33.85
C ALA A 55 -2.12 1.79 -34.45
N ASP A 56 -2.97 1.08 -33.68
CA ASP A 56 -3.48 -0.26 -34.02
C ASP A 56 -2.34 -1.20 -34.44
N ALA A 57 -1.16 -1.01 -33.84
CA ALA A 57 -0.01 -1.86 -34.10
C ALA A 57 -0.27 -3.25 -33.52
N ASP A 58 0.31 -4.28 -34.14
CA ASP A 58 0.39 -5.62 -33.52
C ASP A 58 1.22 -5.50 -32.24
N LEU A 59 0.52 -5.32 -31.12
CA LEU A 59 1.10 -5.32 -29.78
C LEU A 59 1.84 -6.65 -29.57
N SER A 60 3.03 -6.61 -29.00
CA SER A 60 3.70 -7.81 -28.52
C SER A 60 2.83 -8.49 -27.45
N GLU A 61 3.00 -9.80 -27.25
CA GLU A 61 2.23 -10.54 -26.23
C GLU A 61 2.35 -9.92 -24.81
N PRO A 62 3.54 -9.45 -24.35
CA PRO A 62 3.64 -8.72 -23.09
C PRO A 62 2.80 -7.44 -23.09
N MET A 63 2.85 -6.63 -24.15
CA MET A 63 2.09 -5.37 -24.22
C MET A 63 0.58 -5.60 -24.28
N LYS A 64 0.11 -6.70 -24.89
CA LYS A 64 -1.30 -7.11 -24.84
C LYS A 64 -1.72 -7.46 -23.42
N ALA A 65 -0.93 -8.29 -22.73
CA ALA A 65 -1.21 -8.69 -21.35
C ALA A 65 -1.21 -7.46 -20.41
N LEU A 66 -0.24 -6.56 -20.55
CA LEU A 66 -0.21 -5.31 -19.79
C LEU A 66 -1.45 -4.44 -20.08
N LEU A 67 -1.85 -4.33 -21.35
CA LEU A 67 -3.04 -3.58 -21.74
C LEU A 67 -4.30 -4.14 -21.06
N GLU A 68 -4.48 -5.46 -21.04
CA GLU A 68 -5.64 -6.10 -20.42
C GLU A 68 -5.74 -5.79 -18.92
N VAL A 69 -4.63 -5.88 -18.20
CA VAL A 69 -4.59 -5.58 -16.75
C VAL A 69 -4.80 -4.08 -16.48
N CYS A 70 -4.24 -3.21 -17.33
CA CYS A 70 -4.49 -1.77 -17.27
C CYS A 70 -5.97 -1.44 -17.52
N GLN A 71 -6.60 -2.08 -18.51
CA GLN A 71 -8.00 -1.86 -18.87
C GLN A 71 -8.95 -2.31 -17.75
N ASP A 72 -8.69 -3.46 -17.11
CA ASP A 72 -9.48 -3.90 -15.95
C ASP A 72 -9.46 -2.87 -14.81
N CYS A 73 -8.26 -2.44 -14.43
CA CYS A 73 -8.08 -1.42 -13.41
C CYS A 73 -8.78 -0.10 -13.79
N LEU A 74 -8.57 0.35 -15.03
CA LEU A 74 -9.12 1.60 -15.55
C LEU A 74 -10.64 1.60 -15.61
N ALA A 75 -11.26 0.51 -16.05
CA ALA A 75 -12.72 0.39 -16.14
C ALA A 75 -13.38 0.48 -14.76
N ASN A 76 -12.82 -0.22 -13.76
CA ASN A 76 -13.34 -0.21 -12.40
C ASN A 76 -13.21 1.18 -11.74
N PHE A 77 -12.08 1.88 -11.93
CA PHE A 77 -11.94 3.26 -11.43
C PHE A 77 -12.82 4.25 -12.18
N ALA A 78 -13.00 4.10 -13.49
CA ALA A 78 -13.90 4.96 -14.26
C ALA A 78 -15.33 4.85 -13.73
N TYR A 79 -15.80 3.63 -13.45
CA TYR A 79 -17.12 3.41 -12.86
C TYR A 79 -17.24 3.95 -11.44
N LEU A 80 -16.22 3.74 -10.60
CA LEU A 80 -16.18 4.32 -9.25
C LEU A 80 -16.37 5.84 -9.29
N LEU A 81 -15.72 6.52 -10.24
CA LEU A 81 -15.85 7.96 -10.42
C LEU A 81 -17.19 8.36 -11.05
N TYR A 82 -17.78 7.50 -11.89
CA TYR A 82 -19.04 7.76 -12.58
C TYR A 82 -20.28 7.61 -11.69
N ILE A 83 -20.32 6.62 -10.79
CA ILE A 83 -21.49 6.30 -9.95
C ILE A 83 -22.18 7.52 -9.30
N PRO A 84 -21.48 8.45 -8.63
CA PRO A 84 -22.13 9.61 -8.01
C PRO A 84 -22.80 10.55 -9.02
N HIS A 85 -22.36 10.52 -10.28
CA HIS A 85 -22.92 11.32 -11.37
C HIS A 85 -24.01 10.59 -12.15
N GLY A 86 -23.90 9.26 -12.32
CA GLY A 86 -24.86 8.48 -13.10
C GLY A 86 -26.29 8.50 -12.55
N ALA A 87 -26.48 8.81 -11.27
CA ALA A 87 -27.79 8.94 -10.64
C ALA A 87 -28.39 10.36 -10.71
N THR A 88 -27.63 11.36 -11.16
CA THR A 88 -28.03 12.78 -11.10
C THR A 88 -27.96 13.45 -12.45
N GLN A 89 -28.93 14.30 -12.74
CA GLN A 89 -28.95 15.16 -13.93
C GLN A 89 -28.82 16.61 -13.48
N ILE A 90 -27.83 17.31 -14.02
CA ILE A 90 -27.63 18.73 -13.78
C ILE A 90 -28.21 19.50 -14.97
N SER A 91 -29.19 20.37 -14.71
CA SER A 91 -29.85 21.19 -15.72
C SER A 91 -29.97 22.64 -15.26
N ALA A 92 -30.37 23.55 -16.15
CA ALA A 92 -30.66 24.95 -15.78
C ALA A 92 -31.75 25.07 -14.69
N SER A 93 -32.60 24.05 -14.55
CA SER A 93 -33.65 23.95 -13.54
C SER A 93 -33.18 23.35 -12.20
N GLY A 94 -31.88 23.05 -12.06
CA GLY A 94 -31.29 22.47 -10.85
C GLY A 94 -30.80 21.02 -11.04
N ILE A 95 -30.47 20.39 -9.90
CA ILE A 95 -30.03 18.98 -9.81
C ILE A 95 -31.25 18.10 -9.57
N GLN A 96 -31.50 17.15 -10.48
CA GLN A 96 -32.64 16.24 -10.41
C GLN A 96 -32.16 14.78 -10.44
N GLN A 97 -32.89 13.90 -9.76
CA GLN A 97 -32.68 12.46 -9.85
C GLN A 97 -33.54 11.89 -10.97
N VAL A 98 -32.97 11.03 -11.82
CA VAL A 98 -33.72 10.42 -12.92
C VAL A 98 -34.72 9.41 -12.35
N GLN A 99 -36.01 9.68 -12.51
CA GLN A 99 -37.10 8.78 -12.14
C GLN A 99 -38.13 8.71 -13.27
N ASN A 100 -38.41 7.51 -13.76
CA ASN A 100 -39.40 7.26 -14.81
C ASN A 100 -40.43 6.22 -14.34
N ALA A 101 -41.56 6.10 -15.05
CA ALA A 101 -42.63 5.15 -14.69
C ALA A 101 -42.17 3.68 -14.60
N THR A 102 -41.12 3.32 -15.35
CA THR A 102 -40.55 1.96 -15.39
C THR A 102 -39.32 1.77 -14.51
N ASN A 103 -38.59 2.85 -14.16
CA ASN A 103 -37.32 2.79 -13.46
C ASN A 103 -37.35 3.63 -12.19
N LYS A 104 -37.25 2.96 -11.04
CA LYS A 104 -37.05 3.61 -9.75
C LYS A 104 -35.54 3.82 -9.53
N PRO A 105 -35.11 5.00 -9.05
CA PRO A 105 -33.72 5.21 -8.72
C PRO A 105 -33.28 4.29 -7.56
N ALA A 106 -32.00 3.94 -7.55
CA ALA A 106 -31.39 3.19 -6.46
C ALA A 106 -31.42 4.01 -5.16
N THR A 107 -31.57 3.32 -4.02
CA THR A 107 -31.51 3.96 -2.70
C THR A 107 -30.08 4.40 -2.37
N PRO A 108 -29.88 5.40 -1.49
CA PRO A 108 -28.55 5.82 -1.08
C PRO A 108 -27.68 4.67 -0.55
N GLU A 109 -28.26 3.72 0.19
CA GLU A 109 -27.54 2.52 0.66
C GLU A 109 -27.10 1.62 -0.49
N GLN A 110 -27.90 1.46 -1.53
CA GLN A 110 -27.54 0.67 -2.70
C GLN A 110 -26.40 1.33 -3.47
N ILE A 111 -26.44 2.65 -3.63
CA ILE A 111 -25.36 3.44 -4.24
C ILE A 111 -24.08 3.30 -3.43
N GLN A 112 -24.14 3.47 -2.10
CA GLN A 112 -22.98 3.33 -1.23
C GLN A 112 -22.36 1.92 -1.28
N ARG A 113 -23.19 0.87 -1.30
CA ARG A 113 -22.71 -0.52 -1.46
C ARG A 113 -22.04 -0.72 -2.83
N LEU A 114 -22.60 -0.13 -3.88
CA LEU A 114 -22.05 -0.18 -5.23
C LEU A 114 -20.70 0.54 -5.31
N GLU A 115 -20.60 1.76 -4.79
CA GLU A 115 -19.34 2.51 -4.68
C GLU A 115 -18.29 1.73 -3.90
N SER A 116 -18.67 1.13 -2.76
CA SER A 116 -17.75 0.33 -1.95
C SER A 116 -17.27 -0.92 -2.69
N SER A 117 -18.15 -1.56 -3.46
CA SER A 117 -17.81 -2.71 -4.30
C SER A 117 -16.80 -2.32 -5.39
N TYR A 118 -17.11 -1.29 -6.19
CA TYR A 118 -16.20 -0.82 -7.24
C TYR A 118 -14.89 -0.27 -6.68
N ALA A 119 -14.90 0.39 -5.52
CA ALA A 119 -13.67 0.80 -4.87
C ALA A 119 -12.80 -0.40 -4.51
N THR A 120 -13.38 -1.43 -3.88
CA THR A 120 -12.64 -2.64 -3.52
C THR A 120 -12.07 -3.34 -4.75
N THR A 121 -12.88 -3.49 -5.81
CA THR A 121 -12.43 -4.11 -7.07
C THR A 121 -11.35 -3.27 -7.76
N ALA A 122 -11.52 -1.96 -7.89
CA ALA A 122 -10.57 -1.07 -8.55
C ALA A 122 -9.20 -1.06 -7.87
N TYR A 123 -9.19 -0.98 -6.53
CA TYR A 123 -7.94 -1.03 -5.76
C TYR A 123 -7.28 -2.41 -5.77
N ARG A 124 -8.05 -3.49 -5.87
CA ARG A 124 -7.49 -4.83 -6.09
C ARG A 124 -6.87 -4.95 -7.48
N ALA A 125 -7.57 -4.52 -8.53
CA ALA A 125 -7.05 -4.53 -9.89
C ALA A 125 -5.78 -3.66 -10.04
N LEU A 126 -5.66 -2.57 -9.25
CA LEU A 126 -4.42 -1.81 -9.17
C LEU A 126 -3.28 -2.57 -8.51
N ASP A 127 -3.56 -3.33 -7.45
CA ASP A 127 -2.57 -4.21 -6.83
C ASP A 127 -2.12 -5.31 -7.81
N ASP A 128 -3.07 -5.94 -8.49
CA ASP A 128 -2.80 -6.98 -9.49
C ASP A 128 -1.96 -6.41 -10.66
N LEU A 129 -2.22 -5.17 -11.09
CA LEU A 129 -1.41 -4.46 -12.09
C LEU A 129 0.04 -4.25 -11.62
N LEU A 130 0.22 -3.76 -10.39
CA LEU A 130 1.55 -3.52 -9.85
C LEU A 130 2.32 -4.82 -9.62
N GLU A 131 1.64 -5.86 -9.13
CA GLU A 131 2.23 -7.20 -8.96
C GLU A 131 2.63 -7.80 -10.31
N TYR A 132 1.77 -7.69 -11.32
CA TYR A 132 2.07 -8.12 -12.68
C TYR A 132 3.33 -7.43 -13.25
N LEU A 133 3.47 -6.12 -13.04
CA LEU A 133 4.66 -5.37 -13.46
C LEU A 133 5.93 -5.78 -12.69
N GLU A 134 5.81 -6.11 -11.41
CA GLU A 134 6.93 -6.59 -10.60
C GLU A 134 7.38 -8.01 -11.00
N GLU A 135 6.44 -8.92 -11.27
CA GLU A 135 6.73 -10.30 -11.70
C GLU A 135 7.31 -10.38 -13.12
N ASN A 136 6.88 -9.49 -14.01
CA ASN A 136 7.30 -9.44 -15.41
C ASN A 136 8.24 -8.25 -15.69
N ALA A 137 8.94 -7.78 -14.66
CA ALA A 137 9.86 -6.65 -14.71
C ALA A 137 10.86 -6.68 -15.88
N LYS A 138 11.28 -7.86 -16.32
CA LYS A 138 12.22 -8.06 -17.44
C LYS A 138 11.62 -7.67 -18.80
N ASP A 139 10.31 -7.81 -18.93
CA ASP A 139 9.58 -7.51 -20.17
C ASP A 139 9.25 -6.02 -20.31
N TYR A 140 9.43 -5.24 -19.23
CA TYR A 140 9.12 -3.81 -19.16
C TYR A 140 10.35 -2.99 -18.71
N PRO A 141 11.41 -2.86 -19.52
CA PRO A 141 12.63 -2.15 -19.14
C PRO A 141 12.41 -0.65 -18.85
N GLN A 142 11.33 -0.06 -19.37
CA GLN A 142 10.91 1.32 -19.13
C GLN A 142 10.14 1.50 -17.80
N TYR A 143 9.84 0.41 -17.09
CA TYR A 143 9.18 0.46 -15.79
C TYR A 143 10.18 0.84 -14.70
N ASP A 144 9.95 1.97 -14.06
CA ASP A 144 10.79 2.43 -12.95
C ASP A 144 10.46 1.69 -11.65
N GLN A 145 11.20 0.62 -11.38
CA GLN A 145 11.09 -0.16 -10.16
C GLN A 145 11.61 0.56 -8.91
N LEU A 146 12.33 1.69 -9.06
CA LEU A 146 12.89 2.40 -7.90
C LEU A 146 11.78 3.03 -7.06
N GLU A 147 10.73 3.54 -7.71
CA GLU A 147 9.57 4.10 -7.02
C GLU A 147 8.74 3.01 -6.33
N SER A 148 8.57 1.83 -6.94
CA SER A 148 7.86 0.72 -6.29
C SER A 148 8.64 0.19 -5.08
N ARG A 149 9.97 0.04 -5.20
CA ARG A 149 10.87 -0.42 -4.11
C ARG A 149 11.38 0.68 -3.20
N ARG A 150 10.65 1.80 -3.12
CA ARG A 150 10.99 2.90 -2.22
C ARG A 150 10.91 2.52 -0.74
N TYR A 151 10.09 1.53 -0.37
CA TYR A 151 9.94 1.02 1.01
C TYR A 151 10.40 -0.43 1.08
N PHE A 152 10.88 -0.89 2.24
CA PHE A 152 11.28 -2.30 2.43
C PHE A 152 10.11 -3.27 2.27
N LEU A 153 8.89 -2.80 2.56
CA LEU A 153 7.63 -3.48 2.27
C LEU A 153 6.98 -2.77 1.08
N HIS A 154 7.24 -3.20 -0.15
CA HIS A 154 6.82 -2.50 -1.37
C HIS A 154 5.40 -2.86 -1.85
N SER A 155 4.86 -4.01 -1.43
CA SER A 155 3.54 -4.47 -1.85
C SER A 155 2.58 -4.67 -0.67
N THR A 156 1.28 -4.56 -0.96
CA THR A 156 0.20 -4.87 -0.02
C THR A 156 0.35 -6.30 0.51
N ARG A 157 0.76 -7.23 -0.36
CA ARG A 157 0.96 -8.65 -0.04
C ARG A 157 2.09 -8.86 0.96
N GLN A 158 3.23 -8.20 0.76
CA GLN A 158 4.35 -8.27 1.71
C GLN A 158 3.96 -7.70 3.08
N PHE A 159 3.25 -6.56 3.10
CA PHE A 159 2.75 -6.01 4.35
C PHE A 159 1.75 -6.96 5.03
N ALA A 160 0.85 -7.57 4.24
CA ALA A 160 -0.19 -8.48 4.71
C ALA A 160 0.35 -9.79 5.32
N GLN A 161 1.60 -10.17 5.03
CA GLN A 161 2.27 -11.31 5.67
C GLN A 161 2.47 -11.10 7.18
N TYR A 162 2.60 -9.85 7.62
CA TYR A 162 2.83 -9.50 9.03
C TYR A 162 1.56 -8.97 9.70
N VAL A 163 0.79 -8.14 8.99
CA VAL A 163 -0.37 -7.46 9.54
C VAL A 163 -1.55 -7.58 8.59
N ASN A 164 -2.66 -8.15 9.07
CA ASN A 164 -3.87 -8.26 8.28
C ASN A 164 -4.54 -6.89 8.06
N ILE A 165 -4.33 -6.31 6.88
CA ILE A 165 -5.01 -5.09 6.41
C ILE A 165 -6.19 -5.39 5.46
N GLY A 166 -6.67 -6.64 5.45
CA GLY A 166 -7.76 -7.10 4.57
C GLY A 166 -7.41 -7.13 3.09
N GLY A 167 -6.12 -7.13 2.74
CA GLY A 167 -5.66 -7.01 1.35
C GLY A 167 -6.03 -5.66 0.71
N SER A 168 -6.22 -4.61 1.51
CA SER A 168 -6.63 -3.29 1.02
C SER A 168 -5.41 -2.45 0.62
N ARG A 169 -5.19 -2.29 -0.70
CA ARG A 169 -4.20 -1.35 -1.24
C ARG A 169 -4.40 0.07 -0.71
N ARG A 170 -5.65 0.49 -0.58
CA ARG A 170 -5.99 1.81 -0.05
C ARG A 170 -5.47 2.00 1.38
N THR A 171 -5.58 0.96 2.22
CA THR A 171 -5.01 0.98 3.57
C THR A 171 -3.48 1.02 3.51
N TYR A 172 -2.86 0.22 2.65
CA TYR A 172 -1.42 0.22 2.46
C TYR A 172 -0.88 1.61 2.04
N ILE A 173 -1.52 2.26 1.05
CA ILE A 173 -1.16 3.62 0.60
C ILE A 173 -1.30 4.61 1.76
N ALA A 174 -2.38 4.53 2.53
CA ALA A 174 -2.58 5.39 3.70
C ALA A 174 -1.50 5.19 4.78
N LEU A 175 -0.90 4.00 4.87
CA LEU A 175 0.19 3.69 5.79
C LEU A 175 1.58 4.08 5.27
N GLN A 176 1.76 4.37 3.97
CA GLN A 176 3.07 4.72 3.41
C GLN A 176 3.76 5.91 4.10
N PRO A 177 3.08 7.02 4.45
CA PRO A 177 3.71 8.11 5.18
C PRO A 177 4.15 7.72 6.60
N VAL A 178 3.48 6.74 7.22
CA VAL A 178 3.87 6.16 8.50
C VAL A 178 5.10 5.28 8.32
N MET A 179 5.11 4.39 7.32
CA MET A 179 6.26 3.55 6.97
C MET A 179 7.50 4.40 6.70
N ALA A 180 7.37 5.48 5.93
CA ALA A 180 8.46 6.41 5.63
C ALA A 180 9.13 6.95 6.90
N ARG A 181 8.34 7.37 7.90
CA ARG A 181 8.85 7.87 9.18
C ARG A 181 9.45 6.77 10.05
N ILE A 182 8.94 5.55 9.99
CA ILE A 182 9.53 4.41 10.70
C ILE A 182 10.89 4.04 10.09
N GLU A 183 10.99 3.97 8.76
CA GLU A 183 12.24 3.66 8.08
C GLU A 183 13.30 4.76 8.28
N GLN A 184 12.92 6.03 8.10
CA GLN A 184 13.86 7.15 8.15
C GLN A 184 14.17 7.66 9.58
N GLY A 185 13.33 7.30 10.55
CA GLY A 185 13.54 7.65 11.97
C GLY A 185 14.05 6.45 12.74
N LEU A 186 13.13 5.59 13.15
CA LEU A 186 13.40 4.48 14.07
C LEU A 186 14.44 3.50 13.53
N LEU A 187 14.28 3.08 12.27
CA LEU A 187 15.17 2.07 11.70
C LEU A 187 16.56 2.64 11.35
N LEU A 188 16.62 3.90 10.91
CA LEU A 188 17.88 4.60 10.67
C LEU A 188 18.69 4.77 11.96
N GLU A 189 18.02 5.14 13.05
CA GLU A 189 18.64 5.22 14.39
C GLU A 189 19.11 3.84 14.87
N HIS A 190 18.34 2.79 14.60
CA HIS A 190 18.65 1.44 15.07
C HIS A 190 19.77 0.74 14.28
N LEU A 191 19.84 0.90 12.96
CA LEU A 191 20.87 0.27 12.11
C LEU A 191 22.11 1.15 11.93
N GLY A 192 21.99 2.45 12.18
CA GLY A 192 22.97 3.45 11.79
C GLY A 192 22.87 3.82 10.30
N PRO A 193 23.28 5.04 9.92
CA PRO A 193 23.02 5.58 8.59
C PRO A 193 23.73 4.81 7.47
N LYS A 194 24.93 4.30 7.72
CA LYS A 194 25.73 3.58 6.69
C LYS A 194 25.12 2.23 6.34
N LEU A 195 24.82 1.40 7.33
CA LEU A 195 24.22 0.08 7.12
C LEU A 195 22.80 0.21 6.54
N PHE A 196 22.03 1.20 7.00
CA PHE A 196 20.71 1.48 6.45
C PHE A 196 20.78 1.79 4.95
N GLN A 197 21.70 2.66 4.53
CA GLN A 197 21.88 3.01 3.12
C GLN A 197 22.36 1.82 2.29
N GLU A 198 23.28 1.01 2.80
CA GLU A 198 23.72 -0.22 2.14
C GLU A 198 22.56 -1.19 1.92
N LEU A 199 21.76 -1.45 2.96
CA LEU A 199 20.58 -2.30 2.89
C LEU A 199 19.55 -1.75 1.89
N LYS A 200 19.36 -0.42 1.85
CA LYS A 200 18.42 0.23 0.94
C LYS A 200 18.84 0.11 -0.51
N ASN A 201 20.12 0.38 -0.80
CA ASN A 201 20.69 0.26 -2.13
C ASN A 201 20.64 -1.20 -2.60
N TRP A 202 20.96 -2.15 -1.72
CA TRP A 202 20.84 -3.58 -2.03
C TRP A 202 19.40 -3.99 -2.32
N HIS A 203 18.44 -3.53 -1.51
CA HIS A 203 17.01 -3.81 -1.72
C HIS A 203 16.50 -3.28 -3.07
N GLN A 204 16.92 -2.07 -3.46
CA GLN A 204 16.53 -1.46 -4.74
C GLN A 204 17.21 -2.14 -5.94
N ALA A 205 18.48 -2.53 -5.80
CA ALA A 205 19.25 -3.17 -6.85
C ALA A 205 18.87 -4.64 -7.10
N THR A 206 18.36 -5.33 -6.07
CA THR A 206 18.01 -6.76 -6.15
C THR A 206 16.77 -6.94 -7.02
N THR A 207 17.00 -7.21 -8.31
CA THR A 207 15.98 -7.67 -9.25
C THR A 207 15.98 -9.20 -9.22
N GLN A 208 14.81 -9.84 -9.34
CA GLN A 208 14.47 -11.22 -8.93
C GLN A 208 15.45 -12.40 -9.25
N GLU A 209 16.60 -12.24 -9.89
CA GLU A 209 17.47 -13.37 -10.28
C GLU A 209 18.98 -13.22 -10.06
N THR A 210 19.47 -12.19 -9.37
CA THR A 210 20.91 -12.12 -9.06
C THR A 210 21.15 -11.88 -7.58
N THR A 211 20.99 -12.92 -6.76
CA THR A 211 21.63 -12.88 -5.42
C THR A 211 22.02 -14.26 -4.92
N THR A 212 23.12 -14.76 -5.46
CA THR A 212 24.06 -15.60 -4.71
C THR A 212 25.05 -14.73 -3.90
N GLU A 213 25.01 -13.40 -4.04
CA GLU A 213 26.13 -12.52 -3.67
C GLU A 213 26.07 -11.89 -2.27
N ALA A 214 24.92 -11.90 -1.56
CA ALA A 214 24.84 -11.35 -0.20
C ALA A 214 23.76 -12.02 0.68
N PRO A 215 23.91 -13.29 1.08
CA PRO A 215 22.93 -13.99 1.91
C PRO A 215 22.67 -13.29 3.26
N ASP A 216 23.65 -12.55 3.78
CA ASP A 216 23.53 -11.88 5.08
C ASP A 216 22.62 -10.65 5.04
N LEU A 217 22.69 -9.80 4.00
CA LEU A 217 21.79 -8.65 3.82
C LEU A 217 20.34 -9.10 3.57
N ALA A 218 20.15 -10.21 2.85
CA ALA A 218 18.84 -10.82 2.67
C ALA A 218 18.23 -11.26 4.01
N LEU A 219 19.03 -11.93 4.86
CA LEU A 219 18.59 -12.33 6.20
C LEU A 219 18.33 -11.13 7.12
N LEU A 220 19.11 -10.06 6.99
CA LEU A 220 18.87 -8.81 7.70
C LEU A 220 17.54 -8.18 7.27
N LEU A 221 17.27 -8.12 5.97
CA LEU A 221 16.01 -7.58 5.43
C LEU A 221 14.78 -8.33 5.98
N GLU A 222 14.85 -9.67 6.05
CA GLU A 222 13.77 -10.49 6.63
C GLU A 222 13.50 -10.18 8.12
N LYS A 223 14.51 -9.69 8.86
CA LYS A 223 14.34 -9.24 10.24
C LYS A 223 13.89 -7.78 10.35
N VAL A 224 14.21 -6.94 9.38
CA VAL A 224 13.78 -5.54 9.31
C VAL A 224 12.30 -5.42 8.96
N LYS A 225 11.79 -6.22 8.01
CA LYS A 225 10.39 -6.20 7.56
C LYS A 225 9.34 -6.25 8.69
N PRO A 226 9.39 -7.19 9.67
CA PRO A 226 8.42 -7.22 10.76
C PRO A 226 8.49 -5.98 11.66
N VAL A 227 9.69 -5.43 11.92
CA VAL A 227 9.86 -4.19 12.69
C VAL A 227 9.11 -3.03 12.00
N VAL A 228 9.31 -2.87 10.69
CA VAL A 228 8.61 -1.84 9.91
C VAL A 228 7.09 -2.07 9.94
N ALA A 229 6.63 -3.30 9.72
CA ALA A 229 5.19 -3.61 9.67
C ALA A 229 4.48 -3.33 11.00
N PHE A 230 5.01 -3.84 12.12
CA PHE A 230 4.36 -3.71 13.43
C PHE A 230 4.40 -2.29 13.98
N HIS A 231 5.51 -1.57 13.84
CA HIS A 231 5.55 -0.15 14.22
C HIS A 231 4.64 0.71 13.35
N THR A 232 4.55 0.39 12.05
CA THR A 232 3.66 1.10 11.13
C THR A 232 2.21 0.96 11.55
N ILE A 233 1.74 -0.25 11.88
CA ILE A 233 0.35 -0.41 12.29
C ILE A 233 0.08 0.17 13.68
N ALA A 234 1.03 0.05 14.62
CA ALA A 234 0.89 0.65 15.95
C ALA A 234 0.69 2.16 15.88
N LYS A 235 1.47 2.87 15.06
CA LYS A 235 1.25 4.31 14.80
C LYS A 235 0.03 4.56 13.92
N GLY A 236 -0.17 3.74 12.90
CA GLY A 236 -1.26 3.87 11.93
C GLY A 236 -2.65 3.75 12.54
N ILE A 237 -2.86 2.88 13.54
CA ILE A 237 -4.15 2.75 14.26
C ILE A 237 -4.59 4.08 14.85
N VAL A 238 -3.66 4.83 15.43
CA VAL A 238 -3.94 6.14 16.03
C VAL A 238 -4.14 7.18 14.93
N GLU A 239 -3.18 7.30 14.01
CA GLU A 239 -3.18 8.38 13.03
C GLU A 239 -4.29 8.27 11.98
N LEU A 240 -4.60 7.07 11.48
CA LEU A 240 -5.66 6.88 10.49
C LEU A 240 -7.06 7.09 11.07
N SER A 241 -7.20 7.03 12.40
CA SER A 241 -8.45 7.36 13.08
C SER A 241 -8.69 8.87 13.20
N LEU A 242 -7.69 9.69 12.89
CA LEU A 242 -7.70 11.14 13.05
C LEU A 242 -7.76 11.84 11.69
N ALA A 243 -8.59 12.88 11.59
CA ALA A 243 -8.65 13.79 10.45
C ALA A 243 -8.34 15.20 10.93
N ILE A 244 -7.33 15.84 10.36
CA ILE A 244 -7.08 17.26 10.57
C ILE A 244 -7.71 18.01 9.40
N THR A 245 -8.78 18.75 9.65
CA THR A 245 -9.47 19.58 8.66
C THR A 245 -9.40 21.06 9.06
N GLU A 246 -9.84 21.94 8.17
CA GLU A 246 -9.96 23.38 8.42
C GLU A 246 -10.85 23.72 9.64
N THR A 247 -11.72 22.80 10.03
CA THR A 247 -12.62 22.95 11.19
C THR A 247 -12.09 22.33 12.48
N GLY A 248 -10.92 21.67 12.46
CA GLY A 248 -10.26 21.12 13.64
C GLY A 248 -9.85 19.65 13.51
N LEU A 249 -9.59 19.01 14.66
CA LEU A 249 -9.26 17.58 14.76
C LEU A 249 -10.56 16.77 14.90
N HIS A 250 -10.82 15.89 13.95
CA HIS A 250 -11.96 14.98 13.93
C HIS A 250 -11.50 13.54 14.16
N ILE A 251 -12.29 12.75 14.90
CA ILE A 251 -12.06 11.31 15.04
C ILE A 251 -13.07 10.60 14.13
N TYR A 252 -12.57 9.81 13.18
CA TYR A 252 -13.42 8.94 12.38
C TYR A 252 -13.89 7.75 13.22
N SER A 253 -15.02 7.91 13.90
CA SER A 253 -15.80 6.79 14.42
C SER A 253 -16.70 6.27 13.32
N SER A 254 -16.45 5.06 12.82
CA SER A 254 -17.37 4.37 11.91
C SER A 254 -18.59 3.87 12.69
N SER A 255 -19.42 4.78 13.20
CA SER A 255 -20.83 4.47 13.44
C SER A 255 -21.58 4.86 12.17
N SER A 256 -21.67 3.95 11.20
CA SER A 256 -22.60 4.13 10.08
C SER A 256 -24.02 3.97 10.63
N THR A 257 -24.55 5.06 11.17
CA THR A 257 -25.92 5.15 11.68
C THR A 257 -26.88 5.19 10.49
N PHE A 258 -27.18 4.04 9.87
CA PHE A 258 -28.50 3.74 9.29
C PHE A 258 -28.74 2.28 8.81
N ALA A 259 -27.89 1.31 9.17
CA ALA A 259 -28.22 -0.09 8.95
C ALA A 259 -28.17 -0.86 10.26
N LEU A 260 -29.21 -1.64 10.51
CA LEU A 260 -29.42 -2.50 11.68
C LEU A 260 -28.43 -3.68 11.68
N THR A 261 -27.15 -3.39 11.63
CA THR A 261 -26.04 -4.30 11.92
C THR A 261 -25.11 -3.51 12.83
N LEU A 262 -25.25 -3.77 14.14
CA LEU A 262 -24.40 -3.25 15.20
C LEU A 262 -22.94 -3.62 14.91
N THR A 263 -22.26 -2.83 14.09
CA THR A 263 -20.84 -2.61 14.29
C THR A 263 -20.77 -1.56 15.39
N LEU A 264 -20.65 -2.07 16.63
CA LEU A 264 -20.31 -1.22 17.76
C LEU A 264 -19.05 -0.42 17.38
N PRO A 265 -19.01 0.91 17.59
CA PRO A 265 -17.77 1.65 17.45
C PRO A 265 -16.72 0.89 18.27
N ALA A 266 -15.54 0.68 17.71
CA ALA A 266 -14.53 -0.13 18.38
C ALA A 266 -14.34 0.42 19.80
N ASP A 267 -14.77 -0.35 20.81
CA ASP A 267 -14.66 -0.01 22.22
C ASP A 267 -13.24 0.51 22.42
N GLU A 268 -13.08 1.70 23.00
CA GLU A 268 -11.76 2.33 23.19
C GLU A 268 -10.79 1.35 23.84
N LYS A 269 -11.30 0.46 24.70
CA LYS A 269 -10.57 -0.67 25.28
C LYS A 269 -10.08 -1.70 24.25
N ARG A 270 -10.83 -1.98 23.19
CA ARG A 270 -10.43 -2.86 22.08
C ARG A 270 -9.36 -2.20 21.21
N ILE A 271 -9.48 -0.90 20.91
CA ILE A 271 -8.43 -0.15 20.19
C ILE A 271 -7.14 -0.16 21.01
N ASN A 272 -7.22 0.18 22.29
CA ASN A 272 -6.08 0.19 23.19
C ASN A 272 -5.45 -1.21 23.35
N ARG A 273 -6.26 -2.27 23.44
CA ARG A 273 -5.73 -3.65 23.44
C ARG A 273 -5.00 -4.00 22.14
N LEU A 274 -5.54 -3.62 20.99
CA LEU A 274 -4.92 -3.87 19.69
C LEU A 274 -3.62 -3.07 19.54
N LEU A 275 -3.61 -1.81 19.99
CA LEU A 275 -2.43 -0.96 20.03
C LEU A 275 -1.33 -1.59 20.90
N LEU A 276 -1.67 -1.99 22.12
CA LEU A 276 -0.73 -2.64 23.04
C LEU A 276 -0.21 -3.97 22.48
N GLN A 277 -1.06 -4.73 21.79
CA GLN A 277 -0.64 -5.96 21.12
C GLN A 277 0.44 -5.67 20.07
N TYR A 278 0.18 -4.75 19.14
CA TYR A 278 1.13 -4.44 18.07
C TYR A 278 2.39 -3.73 18.58
N GLN A 279 2.30 -2.92 19.64
CA GLN A 279 3.47 -2.38 20.32
C GLN A 279 4.33 -3.51 20.91
N GLY A 280 3.72 -4.48 21.59
CA GLY A 280 4.44 -5.63 22.13
C GLY A 280 5.04 -6.54 21.05
N GLU A 281 4.38 -6.70 19.90
CA GLU A 281 4.94 -7.42 18.74
C GLU A 281 6.09 -6.65 18.10
N ALA A 282 5.99 -5.32 18.00
CA ALA A 282 7.04 -4.46 17.49
C ALA A 282 8.31 -4.52 18.36
N GLU A 283 8.17 -4.38 19.68
CA GLU A 283 9.30 -4.50 20.62
C GLU A 283 9.99 -5.87 20.56
N LYS A 284 9.23 -6.95 20.34
CA LYS A 284 9.81 -8.30 20.15
C LYS A 284 10.61 -8.35 18.86
N ALA A 285 10.07 -7.84 17.76
CA ALA A 285 10.75 -7.80 16.48
C ALA A 285 12.04 -6.95 16.55
N GLU A 286 12.02 -5.82 17.24
CA GLU A 286 13.22 -4.99 17.49
C GLU A 286 14.28 -5.76 18.28
N LYS A 287 13.89 -6.45 19.35
CA LYS A 287 14.81 -7.29 20.13
C LYS A 287 15.41 -8.42 19.30
N GLU A 288 14.61 -9.06 18.45
CA GLU A 288 15.10 -10.08 17.53
C GLU A 288 16.10 -9.52 16.51
N LEU A 289 15.82 -8.35 15.93
CA LEU A 289 16.73 -7.66 15.02
C LEU A 289 18.04 -7.31 15.72
N THR A 290 17.95 -6.75 16.93
CA THR A 290 19.10 -6.42 17.78
C THR A 290 19.94 -7.66 18.04
N ASN A 291 19.33 -8.72 18.56
CA ASN A 291 20.02 -9.99 18.86
C ASN A 291 20.67 -10.59 17.62
N PHE A 292 20.02 -10.48 16.46
CA PHE A 292 20.56 -10.96 15.19
C PHE A 292 21.81 -10.18 14.75
N LEU A 293 21.82 -8.85 14.92
CA LEU A 293 22.97 -8.00 14.63
C LEU A 293 24.14 -8.32 15.57
N TYR A 294 23.90 -8.43 16.88
CA TYR A 294 24.96 -8.77 17.86
C TYR A 294 25.51 -10.18 17.64
N ALA A 295 24.67 -11.17 17.31
CA ALA A 295 25.11 -12.55 17.05
C ALA A 295 25.98 -12.67 15.79
N ARG A 296 25.96 -11.66 14.90
CA ARG A 296 26.70 -11.65 13.63
C ARG A 296 27.49 -10.36 13.46
N ILE A 297 27.97 -9.79 14.55
CA ILE A 297 28.64 -8.48 14.55
C ILE A 297 29.84 -8.43 13.59
N ASP A 298 30.56 -9.55 13.45
CA ASP A 298 31.71 -9.68 12.55
C ASP A 298 31.34 -9.51 11.07
N LYS A 299 30.08 -9.77 10.72
CA LYS A 299 29.55 -9.61 9.36
C LYS A 299 28.96 -8.21 9.10
N TYR A 300 28.81 -7.38 10.13
CA TYR A 300 28.25 -6.03 10.03
C TYR A 300 29.21 -4.98 10.60
N PRO A 301 30.40 -4.80 9.98
CA PRO A 301 31.37 -3.80 10.45
C PRO A 301 30.80 -2.38 10.44
N LEU A 302 29.92 -2.05 9.48
CA LEU A 302 29.26 -0.75 9.39
C LEU A 302 28.31 -0.47 10.56
N PHE A 303 27.72 -1.51 11.16
CA PHE A 303 26.93 -1.37 12.39
C PHE A 303 27.84 -1.14 13.59
N LYS A 304 28.93 -1.90 13.71
CA LYS A 304 29.92 -1.76 14.79
C LYS A 304 30.58 -0.38 14.83
N GLU A 305 30.82 0.23 13.67
CA GLU A 305 31.35 1.59 13.55
C GLU A 305 30.31 2.70 13.78
N SER A 306 29.02 2.34 13.92
CA SER A 306 27.94 3.31 14.07
C SER A 306 27.72 3.69 15.53
N GLY A 307 27.19 4.90 15.76
CA GLY A 307 26.74 5.32 17.09
C GLY A 307 25.52 4.56 17.63
N ALA A 308 24.94 3.65 16.84
CA ALA A 308 23.83 2.77 17.25
C ALA A 308 24.31 1.50 17.96
N PHE A 309 25.60 1.15 17.82
CA PHE A 309 26.18 0.02 18.54
C PHE A 309 26.44 0.41 20.00
N VAL A 310 25.80 -0.29 20.93
CA VAL A 310 26.09 -0.21 22.35
C VAL A 310 26.81 -1.49 22.73
N GLU A 311 28.09 -1.40 23.08
CA GLU A 311 28.84 -2.57 23.53
C GLU A 311 28.07 -3.22 24.68
N PRO A 312 27.70 -4.53 24.58
CA PRO A 312 26.94 -5.17 25.63
C PRO A 312 27.75 -5.05 26.92
N GLN A 313 27.24 -4.28 27.89
CA GLN A 313 27.86 -4.26 29.21
C GLN A 313 27.84 -5.72 29.69
N ALA A 314 29.03 -6.31 29.84
CA ALA A 314 29.18 -7.60 30.48
C ALA A 314 28.35 -7.53 31.76
N GLN A 315 27.34 -8.41 31.88
CA GLN A 315 26.57 -8.54 33.10
C GLN A 315 27.58 -8.62 34.24
N GLN A 316 27.73 -7.52 34.99
CA GLN A 316 28.51 -7.53 36.22
C GLN A 316 27.74 -8.47 37.14
N ASP A 317 28.29 -9.68 37.33
CA ASP A 317 27.83 -10.62 38.34
C ASP A 317 27.65 -9.86 39.66
N PRO A 318 26.41 -9.75 40.19
CA PRO A 318 26.17 -9.08 41.46
C PRO A 318 26.84 -9.79 42.66
N ASN A 319 27.40 -10.99 42.45
CA ASN A 319 27.96 -11.83 43.51
C ASN A 319 29.49 -11.77 43.66
N ALA A 320 30.22 -10.98 42.87
CA ALA A 320 31.67 -10.88 43.03
C ALA A 320 32.13 -9.92 44.16
N ALA A 321 31.21 -9.21 44.81
CA ALA A 321 31.51 -8.21 45.85
C ALA A 321 31.21 -8.65 47.30
N GLY A 322 30.92 -9.95 47.54
CA GLY A 322 30.42 -10.44 48.83
C GLY A 322 31.42 -11.04 49.83
N GLU A 323 32.69 -11.33 49.46
CA GLU A 323 33.58 -12.15 50.31
C GLU A 323 34.76 -11.40 50.97
N LYS A 324 34.65 -10.08 51.22
CA LYS A 324 35.72 -9.36 51.91
C LYS A 324 35.26 -8.46 53.06
N PHE A 325 34.44 -8.95 53.98
CA PHE A 325 34.34 -8.33 55.31
C PHE A 325 33.75 -9.32 56.30
N PHE A 326 34.57 -10.18 56.92
CA PHE A 326 34.40 -10.72 58.28
C PHE A 326 35.60 -11.63 58.61
N MET A 327 36.75 -11.03 58.92
CA MET A 327 37.77 -11.62 59.80
C MET A 327 38.71 -10.51 60.28
N ALA A 328 38.47 -10.01 61.48
CA ALA A 328 39.43 -9.63 62.53
C ALA A 328 38.68 -8.89 63.64
#